data_AF-W2YEZ7-F1
#
_entry.id   AF-W2YEZ7-F1
#
_cell.length_a   1.000
_cell.length_b   1.000
_cell.length_c   1.000
_cell.angle_alpha   90.00
_cell.angle_beta   90.00
_cell.angle_gamma   90.00
#
_symmetry.space_group_name_H-M   'P 1'
#
loop_
_entity.id
_entity.type
_entity.pdbx_description
1 polymer ?
#
loop_
_entity_poly.entity_id
_entity_poly.type
_entity_poly.pdbx_seq_one_letter_code
_entity_poly.pdbx_strand_id
1 'polypeptide(L)'
;MADKRRKATSTKRKEEISELKAEIRNLRSELDLKSELKELQGLVKAPPVDVVVSENINLSSAIHQQQFDIARAHSTLPPPLELHPLCTRIRLKKSWDQRSATLLSLREQIFRAAHEYITIRSQYSSSYSSDERFETANGDVCCSIFQTVHFPGVKSLKQVYDAILFSMNNVEISICERLGHITTRDDYDCVDSSIYNARMISTDDMGVTTEVSGIMFSRFFDSDDRSFSDAPCGMLVIDSVDEDELYPYVPASEYAKMYLQPLY
;
A
#
# COMPACT_ATOMS: atom_id res chain seq x y z
N MET A 1 -75.48 -17.17 -16.67
CA MET A 1 -75.37 -16.49 -15.37
C MET A 1 -75.87 -17.46 -14.31
N ALA A 2 -75.01 -17.93 -13.41
CA ALA A 2 -75.35 -18.93 -12.40
C ALA A 2 -75.89 -18.26 -11.13
N ASP A 3 -77.04 -18.75 -10.66
CA ASP A 3 -77.84 -18.21 -9.57
C ASP A 3 -77.16 -18.44 -8.21
N LYS A 4 -76.81 -17.36 -7.50
CA LYS A 4 -76.13 -17.41 -6.19
C LYS A 4 -77.16 -17.72 -5.10
N ARG A 5 -77.36 -19.00 -4.79
CA ARG A 5 -78.13 -19.44 -3.60
C ARG A 5 -77.52 -18.86 -2.32
N ARG A 6 -78.33 -18.17 -1.52
CA ARG A 6 -77.96 -17.61 -0.20
C ARG A 6 -77.55 -18.74 0.75
N LYS A 7 -76.28 -18.74 1.20
CA LYS A 7 -75.78 -19.64 2.26
C LYS A 7 -76.50 -19.38 3.60
N ALA A 8 -76.88 -20.44 4.31
CA ALA A 8 -77.54 -20.37 5.61
C ALA A 8 -76.64 -19.76 6.70
N THR A 9 -77.22 -19.03 7.66
CA THR A 9 -76.47 -18.31 8.71
C THR A 9 -75.59 -19.24 9.57
N SER A 10 -76.02 -20.50 9.76
CA SER A 10 -75.26 -21.51 10.51
C SER A 10 -73.97 -21.93 9.78
N THR A 11 -73.98 -22.03 8.45
CA THR A 11 -72.77 -22.40 7.70
C THR A 11 -71.77 -21.26 7.66
N LYS A 12 -72.23 -20.00 7.50
CA LYS A 12 -71.35 -18.82 7.61
C LYS A 12 -70.64 -18.73 8.96
N ARG A 13 -71.36 -18.93 10.07
CA ARG A 13 -70.76 -18.91 11.42
C ARG A 13 -69.74 -20.03 11.63
N LYS A 14 -69.97 -21.22 11.06
CA LYS A 14 -68.99 -22.33 11.13
C LYS A 14 -67.75 -22.05 10.29
N GLU A 15 -67.91 -21.48 9.11
CA GLU A 15 -66.79 -21.01 8.25
C GLU A 15 -65.95 -19.97 9.03
N GLU A 16 -66.59 -18.93 9.59
CA GLU A 16 -65.93 -17.87 10.37
C GLU A 16 -65.21 -18.40 11.62
N ILE A 17 -65.81 -19.32 12.38
CA ILE A 17 -65.16 -19.96 13.52
C ILE A 17 -63.95 -20.79 13.07
N SER A 18 -64.01 -21.43 11.90
CA SER A 18 -62.91 -22.23 11.37
C SER A 18 -61.73 -21.37 10.90
N GLU A 19 -62.03 -20.21 10.31
CA GLU A 19 -61.05 -19.20 9.89
C GLU A 19 -60.34 -18.59 11.10
N LEU A 20 -61.10 -18.13 12.10
CA LEU A 20 -60.54 -17.58 13.33
C LEU A 20 -59.68 -18.60 14.09
N LYS A 21 -60.07 -19.87 14.09
CA LYS A 21 -59.25 -20.94 14.69
C LYS A 21 -57.95 -21.18 13.91
N ALA A 22 -57.95 -21.00 12.59
CA ALA A 22 -56.73 -21.10 11.78
C ALA A 22 -55.81 -19.90 12.06
N GLU A 23 -56.36 -18.71 12.19
CA GLU A 23 -55.62 -17.49 12.51
C GLU A 23 -54.98 -17.57 13.90
N ILE A 24 -55.71 -18.04 14.92
CA ILE A 24 -55.15 -18.26 16.27
C ILE A 24 -53.98 -19.25 16.23
N ARG A 25 -54.06 -20.32 15.42
CA ARG A 25 -52.94 -21.25 15.27
C ARG A 25 -51.73 -20.59 14.63
N ASN A 26 -51.95 -19.78 13.59
CA ASN A 26 -50.88 -19.08 12.88
C ASN A 26 -50.18 -18.04 13.76
N LEU A 27 -50.96 -17.26 14.51
CA LEU A 27 -50.43 -16.27 15.46
C LEU A 27 -49.65 -16.93 16.60
N ARG A 28 -50.11 -18.10 17.09
CA ARG A 28 -49.35 -18.87 18.09
C ARG A 28 -48.02 -19.36 17.53
N SER A 29 -47.99 -19.89 16.31
CA SER A 29 -46.72 -20.29 15.69
C SER A 29 -45.78 -19.11 15.45
N GLU A 30 -46.30 -17.94 15.07
CA GLU A 30 -45.47 -16.75 14.92
C GLU A 30 -44.89 -16.27 16.26
N LEU A 31 -45.66 -16.40 17.34
CA LEU A 31 -45.24 -16.01 18.68
C LEU A 31 -44.18 -16.98 19.24
N ASP A 32 -44.34 -18.29 18.99
CA ASP A 32 -43.35 -19.31 19.33
C ASP A 32 -42.04 -19.07 18.56
N LEU A 33 -42.10 -18.83 17.24
CA LEU A 33 -40.92 -18.49 16.44
C LEU A 33 -40.21 -17.21 16.93
N LYS A 34 -40.98 -16.17 17.31
CA LYS A 34 -40.40 -14.95 17.91
C LYS A 34 -39.75 -15.23 19.26
N SER A 35 -40.29 -16.16 20.05
CA SER A 35 -39.70 -16.54 21.34
C SER A 35 -38.38 -17.30 21.15
N GLU A 36 -38.33 -18.26 20.21
CA GLU A 36 -37.11 -18.99 19.85
C GLU A 36 -36.02 -18.07 19.29
N LEU A 37 -36.39 -17.12 18.42
CA LEU A 37 -35.45 -16.10 17.92
C LEU A 37 -34.88 -15.22 19.04
N LYS A 38 -35.69 -14.91 20.05
CA LYS A 38 -35.26 -14.12 21.21
C LYS A 38 -34.32 -14.91 22.13
N GLU A 39 -34.54 -16.21 22.29
CA GLU A 39 -33.62 -17.10 23.01
C GLU A 39 -32.29 -17.27 22.27
N LEU A 40 -32.32 -17.40 20.93
CA LEU A 40 -31.12 -17.42 20.09
C LEU A 40 -30.35 -16.09 20.12
N GLN A 41 -31.05 -14.95 20.15
CA GLN A 41 -30.41 -13.64 20.39
C GLN A 41 -29.83 -13.51 21.80
N GLY A 42 -30.39 -14.18 22.81
CA GLY A 42 -29.83 -14.24 24.16
C GLY A 42 -28.53 -15.03 24.27
N LEU A 43 -28.29 -15.98 23.34
CA LEU A 43 -27.05 -16.77 23.25
C LEU A 43 -25.90 -16.00 22.58
N VAL A 44 -26.20 -15.01 21.74
CA VAL A 44 -25.21 -14.07 21.17
C VAL A 44 -25.31 -12.74 21.93
N LYS A 45 -24.76 -12.68 23.14
CA LYS A 45 -24.62 -11.42 23.87
C LYS A 45 -23.60 -10.54 23.16
N ALA A 46 -24.07 -9.70 22.23
CA ALA A 46 -23.33 -8.53 21.83
C ALA A 46 -23.02 -7.69 23.08
N PRO A 47 -21.80 -7.14 23.22
CA PRO A 47 -21.47 -6.28 24.35
C PRO A 47 -22.49 -5.14 24.46
N PRO A 48 -22.86 -4.71 25.69
CA PRO A 48 -23.79 -3.60 25.87
C PRO A 48 -23.32 -2.38 25.10
N VAL A 49 -24.23 -1.70 24.39
CA VAL A 49 -23.90 -0.57 23.52
C VAL A 49 -23.09 0.50 24.26
N ASP A 50 -23.42 0.75 25.54
CA ASP A 50 -22.69 1.70 26.39
C ASP A 50 -21.22 1.33 26.60
N VAL A 51 -20.90 0.02 26.69
CA VAL A 51 -19.52 -0.47 26.81
C VAL A 51 -18.76 -0.20 25.51
N VAL A 52 -19.33 -0.57 24.37
CA VAL A 52 -18.71 -0.33 23.05
C VAL A 52 -18.51 1.16 22.78
N VAL A 53 -19.49 2.00 23.15
CA VAL A 53 -19.38 3.46 23.04
C VAL A 53 -18.26 3.99 23.92
N SER A 54 -18.18 3.53 25.17
CA SER A 54 -17.11 3.96 26.09
C SER A 54 -15.72 3.53 25.62
N GLU A 55 -15.57 2.31 25.10
CA GLU A 55 -14.33 1.81 24.53
C GLU A 55 -13.91 2.62 23.30
N ASN A 56 -14.86 2.94 22.41
CA ASN A 56 -14.59 3.73 21.22
C ASN A 56 -14.16 5.17 21.57
N ILE A 57 -14.77 5.79 22.59
CA ILE A 57 -14.33 7.09 23.11
C ILE A 57 -12.90 7.01 23.65
N ASN A 58 -12.59 5.97 24.44
CA ASN A 58 -11.24 5.78 24.99
C ASN A 58 -10.19 5.57 23.88
N LEU A 59 -10.51 4.73 22.89
CA LEU A 59 -9.64 4.49 21.73
C LEU A 59 -9.44 5.77 20.92
N SER A 60 -10.52 6.51 20.65
CA SER A 60 -10.45 7.77 19.92
C SER A 60 -9.57 8.80 20.66
N SER A 61 -9.74 8.91 21.98
CA SER A 61 -8.91 9.78 22.82
C SER A 61 -7.44 9.37 22.81
N ALA A 62 -7.15 8.07 22.90
CA ALA A 62 -5.78 7.54 22.85
C ALA A 62 -5.12 7.81 21.48
N ILE A 63 -5.84 7.59 20.38
CA ILE A 63 -5.38 7.92 19.03
C ILE A 63 -5.10 9.42 18.91
N HIS A 64 -5.99 10.25 19.43
CA HIS A 64 -5.84 11.71 19.39
C HIS A 64 -4.59 12.17 20.16
N GLN A 65 -4.34 11.57 21.33
CA GLN A 65 -3.14 11.85 22.12
C GLN A 65 -1.87 11.39 21.39
N GLN A 66 -1.88 10.18 20.81
CA GLN A 66 -0.77 9.67 20.01
C GLN A 66 -0.46 10.58 18.81
N GLN A 67 -1.47 11.06 18.11
CA GLN A 67 -1.31 12.01 17.01
C GLN A 67 -0.62 13.31 17.47
N PHE A 68 -0.96 13.84 18.64
CA PHE A 68 -0.28 15.01 19.20
C PHE A 68 1.17 14.71 19.61
N ASP A 69 1.44 13.54 20.16
CA ASP A 69 2.81 13.17 20.54
C ASP A 69 3.69 12.97 19.31
N ILE A 70 3.16 12.39 18.23
CA ILE A 70 3.81 12.30 16.91
C ILE A 70 4.08 13.71 16.34
N ALA A 71 3.07 14.59 16.36
CA ALA A 71 3.23 15.97 15.89
C ALA A 71 4.28 16.75 16.71
N ARG A 72 4.34 16.51 18.03
CA ARG A 72 5.36 17.11 18.91
C ARG A 72 6.76 16.55 18.60
N ALA A 73 6.88 15.26 18.30
CA ALA A 73 8.16 14.68 17.88
C ALA A 73 8.64 15.32 16.57
N HIS A 74 7.76 15.37 15.55
CA HIS A 74 8.07 15.97 14.26
C HIS A 74 8.38 17.47 14.31
N SER A 75 7.82 18.22 15.27
CA SER A 75 8.14 19.64 15.43
C SER A 75 9.52 19.90 16.03
N THR A 76 10.09 18.92 16.74
CA THR A 76 11.42 19.05 17.36
C THR A 76 12.53 18.53 16.47
N LEU A 77 12.29 17.43 15.77
CA LEU A 77 13.27 16.75 14.92
C LEU A 77 12.54 16.17 13.70
N PRO A 78 13.07 16.35 12.47
CA PRO A 78 12.58 15.61 11.32
C PRO A 78 12.76 14.10 11.57
N PRO A 79 11.86 13.25 11.05
CA PRO A 79 11.97 11.81 11.23
C PRO A 79 13.30 11.30 10.65
N PRO A 80 14.06 10.46 11.37
CA PRO A 80 15.32 9.95 10.85
C PRO A 80 15.07 9.06 9.63
N LEU A 81 15.62 9.45 8.48
CA LEU A 81 15.51 8.70 7.22
C LEU A 81 16.07 7.28 7.35
N GLU A 82 17.13 7.11 8.15
CA GLU A 82 17.78 5.83 8.43
C GLU A 82 16.85 4.82 9.11
N LEU A 83 15.76 5.28 9.73
CA LEU A 83 14.76 4.43 10.38
C LEU A 83 13.58 4.11 9.46
N HIS A 84 13.56 4.63 8.24
CA HIS A 84 12.46 4.34 7.31
C HIS A 84 12.48 2.85 6.92
N PRO A 85 11.33 2.15 6.96
CA PRO A 85 11.29 0.69 6.73
C PRO A 85 11.83 0.23 5.36
N LEU A 86 11.84 1.12 4.37
CA LEU A 86 12.36 0.86 3.04
C LEU A 86 13.86 1.17 2.88
N CYS A 87 14.48 1.87 3.84
CA CYS A 87 15.89 2.22 3.75
C CYS A 87 16.76 1.02 4.11
N THR A 88 17.57 0.57 3.16
CA THR A 88 18.61 -0.44 3.39
C THR A 88 19.95 0.20 3.12
N ARG A 89 20.91 0.08 4.05
CA ARG A 89 22.24 0.65 3.83
C ARG A 89 23.02 -0.20 2.82
N ILE A 90 23.32 0.35 1.65
CA ILE A 90 23.98 -0.37 0.56
C ILE A 90 25.45 0.05 0.45
N ARG A 91 26.35 -0.94 0.58
CA ARG A 91 27.81 -0.74 0.49
C ARG A 91 28.39 -1.63 -0.60
N LEU A 92 28.97 -1.02 -1.62
CA LEU A 92 29.55 -1.73 -2.75
C LEU A 92 31.07 -1.69 -2.73
N LYS A 93 31.67 -2.87 -2.93
CA LYS A 93 33.12 -3.05 -3.03
C LYS A 93 33.64 -2.74 -4.44
N LYS A 94 34.97 -2.76 -4.60
CA LYS A 94 35.64 -2.58 -5.90
C LYS A 94 35.42 -3.72 -6.89
N SER A 95 35.33 -4.96 -6.40
CA SER A 95 35.22 -6.16 -7.24
C SER A 95 33.78 -6.36 -7.75
N TRP A 96 33.62 -6.57 -9.06
CA TRP A 96 32.31 -6.86 -9.68
C TRP A 96 31.60 -8.08 -9.09
N ASP A 97 32.35 -9.14 -8.79
CA ASP A 97 31.80 -10.35 -8.15
C ASP A 97 31.27 -10.03 -6.75
N GLN A 98 32.01 -9.24 -5.97
CA GLN A 98 31.60 -8.82 -4.63
C GLN A 98 30.39 -7.87 -4.67
N ARG A 99 30.34 -6.96 -5.65
CA ARG A 99 29.19 -6.08 -5.88
C ARG A 99 27.94 -6.92 -6.17
N SER A 100 28.03 -7.81 -7.16
CA SER A 100 26.93 -8.70 -7.55
C SER A 100 26.47 -9.57 -6.39
N ALA A 101 27.40 -10.18 -5.64
CA ALA A 101 27.06 -10.98 -4.46
C ALA A 101 26.35 -10.16 -3.37
N THR A 102 26.77 -8.91 -3.14
CA THR A 102 26.13 -8.00 -2.19
C THR A 102 24.69 -7.72 -2.62
N LEU A 103 24.47 -7.30 -3.87
CA LEU A 103 23.15 -6.99 -4.39
C LEU A 103 22.21 -8.21 -4.36
N LEU A 104 22.70 -9.38 -4.78
CA LEU A 104 21.95 -10.63 -4.71
C LEU A 104 21.55 -10.99 -3.27
N SER A 105 22.43 -10.75 -2.30
CA SER A 105 22.14 -11.04 -0.89
C SER A 105 21.07 -10.12 -0.28
N LEU A 106 20.95 -8.88 -0.77
CA LEU A 106 19.98 -7.90 -0.27
C LEU A 106 18.59 -8.06 -0.90
N ARG A 107 18.50 -8.64 -2.09
CA ARG A 107 17.29 -8.69 -2.92
C ARG A 107 16.04 -9.17 -2.17
N GLU A 108 16.10 -10.33 -1.53
CA GLU A 108 14.92 -10.91 -0.88
C GLU A 108 14.49 -10.13 0.38
N GLN A 109 15.46 -9.52 1.08
CA GLN A 109 15.17 -8.64 2.22
C GLN A 109 14.47 -7.37 1.74
N ILE A 110 14.97 -6.74 0.68
CA ILE A 110 14.41 -5.52 0.10
C ILE A 110 12.97 -5.76 -0.39
N PHE A 111 12.72 -6.85 -1.12
CA PHE A 111 11.35 -7.19 -1.53
C PHE A 111 10.43 -7.44 -0.35
N ARG A 112 10.91 -8.13 0.71
CA ARG A 112 10.10 -8.35 1.91
C ARG A 112 9.68 -7.04 2.57
N ALA A 113 10.64 -6.16 2.82
CA ALA A 113 10.41 -4.88 3.47
C ALA A 113 9.46 -4.00 2.63
N ALA A 114 9.68 -3.95 1.31
CA ALA A 114 8.82 -3.21 0.40
C ALA A 114 7.38 -3.74 0.38
N HIS A 115 7.21 -5.05 0.29
CA HIS A 115 5.89 -5.68 0.29
C HIS A 115 5.17 -5.41 1.61
N GLU A 116 5.79 -5.71 2.75
CA GLU A 116 5.22 -5.49 4.08
C GLU A 116 4.79 -4.04 4.28
N TYR A 117 5.65 -3.08 3.96
CA TYR A 117 5.36 -1.66 4.09
C TYR A 117 4.16 -1.23 3.23
N ILE A 118 4.12 -1.64 1.96
CA ILE A 118 3.03 -1.29 1.04
C ILE A 118 1.72 -1.96 1.49
N THR A 119 1.75 -3.24 1.89
CA THR A 119 0.57 -3.94 2.38
C THR A 119 -0.03 -3.23 3.60
N ILE A 120 0.80 -2.85 4.58
CA ILE A 120 0.35 -2.11 5.76
C ILE A 120 -0.21 -0.73 5.38
N ARG A 121 0.51 0.03 4.53
CA ARG A 121 0.08 1.38 4.11
C ARG A 121 -1.20 1.39 3.28
N SER A 122 -1.46 0.34 2.52
CA SER A 122 -2.64 0.22 1.63
C SER A 122 -3.82 -0.54 2.24
N GLN A 123 -3.67 -1.12 3.44
CA GLN A 123 -4.63 -2.06 4.02
C GLN A 123 -6.07 -1.52 4.12
N TYR A 124 -6.23 -0.24 4.46
CA TYR A 124 -7.53 0.33 4.80
C TYR A 124 -8.03 1.42 3.83
N SER A 125 -7.18 1.89 2.91
CA SER A 125 -7.58 2.93 1.96
C SER A 125 -6.84 2.76 0.64
N SER A 126 -7.58 2.36 -0.39
CA SER A 126 -7.08 2.15 -1.75
C SER A 126 -6.88 3.44 -2.56
N SER A 127 -7.29 4.60 -2.03
CA SER A 127 -7.20 5.90 -2.72
C SER A 127 -6.44 6.95 -1.91
N TYR A 128 -5.74 6.52 -0.86
CA TYR A 128 -4.98 7.43 -0.01
C TYR A 128 -3.65 7.82 -0.67
N SER A 129 -3.33 9.12 -0.59
CA SER A 129 -2.02 9.66 -0.97
C SER A 129 -1.50 10.57 0.14
N SER A 130 -0.19 10.64 0.26
CA SER A 130 0.51 11.43 1.28
C SER A 130 1.81 11.96 0.66
N ASP A 131 2.09 13.23 0.91
CA ASP A 131 3.31 13.94 0.51
C ASP A 131 3.79 14.72 1.74
N GLU A 132 4.89 14.25 2.32
CA GLU A 132 5.55 14.87 3.45
C GLU A 132 6.89 15.41 3.00
N ARG A 133 7.17 16.69 3.30
CA ARG A 133 8.43 17.35 2.96
C ARG A 133 9.02 17.97 4.21
N PHE A 134 10.31 17.76 4.40
CA PHE A 134 11.02 18.24 5.58
C PHE A 134 12.49 18.47 5.27
N GLU A 135 13.13 19.26 6.12
CA GLU A 135 14.57 19.50 6.07
C GLU A 135 15.23 18.70 7.19
N THR A 136 16.32 17.99 6.90
CA THR A 136 17.09 17.25 7.90
C THR A 136 17.85 18.21 8.81
N ALA A 137 18.37 17.73 9.94
CA ALA A 137 19.23 18.54 10.81
C ALA A 137 20.53 19.02 10.11
N ASN A 138 20.89 18.41 8.98
CA ASN A 138 22.05 18.79 8.17
C ASN A 138 21.72 19.82 7.06
N GLY A 139 20.44 20.20 6.91
CA GLY A 139 19.99 21.11 5.86
C GLY A 139 19.55 20.41 4.56
N ASP A 140 19.49 19.08 4.55
CA ASP A 140 19.07 18.34 3.35
C ASP A 140 17.55 18.42 3.19
N VAL A 141 17.06 18.75 2.00
CA VAL A 141 15.63 18.73 1.68
C VAL A 141 15.21 17.32 1.32
N CYS A 142 14.22 16.77 2.02
CA CYS A 142 13.74 15.41 1.86
C CYS A 142 12.23 15.37 1.66
N CYS A 143 11.77 14.31 1.00
CA CYS A 143 10.35 14.03 0.87
C CYS A 143 10.03 12.54 1.08
N SER A 144 8.83 12.27 1.61
CA SER A 144 8.23 10.95 1.69
C SER A 144 6.87 11.02 1.01
N ILE A 145 6.75 10.33 -0.11
CA ILE A 145 5.50 10.30 -0.89
C ILE A 145 5.01 8.87 -0.96
N PHE A 146 3.72 8.69 -0.70
CA PHE A 146 2.97 7.47 -0.93
C PHE A 146 1.77 7.79 -1.80
N GLN A 147 1.61 7.06 -2.89
CA GLN A 147 0.53 7.28 -3.84
C GLN A 147 0.02 5.95 -4.39
N THR A 148 -1.29 5.86 -4.59
CA THR A 148 -1.91 4.77 -5.34
C THR A 148 -2.46 5.32 -6.66
N VAL A 149 -2.00 4.76 -7.78
CA VAL A 149 -2.44 5.11 -9.13
C VAL A 149 -3.26 3.96 -9.71
N HIS A 150 -4.44 4.28 -10.24
CA HIS A 150 -5.29 3.31 -10.91
C HIS A 150 -5.09 3.42 -12.42
N PHE A 151 -4.86 2.29 -13.09
CA PHE A 151 -4.68 2.23 -14.54
C PHE A 151 -5.92 1.64 -15.22
N PRO A 152 -6.94 2.45 -15.57
CA PRO A 152 -8.14 1.94 -16.25
C PRO A 152 -7.81 1.50 -17.68
N GLY A 153 -8.42 0.39 -18.11
CA GLY A 153 -8.31 -0.08 -19.50
C GLY A 153 -7.03 -0.85 -19.86
N VAL A 154 -6.20 -1.21 -18.86
CA VAL A 154 -5.05 -2.10 -19.06
C VAL A 154 -5.50 -3.54 -19.27
N LYS A 155 -4.74 -4.30 -20.08
CA LYS A 155 -5.08 -5.68 -20.45
C LYS A 155 -4.65 -6.69 -19.39
N SER A 156 -3.54 -6.41 -18.71
CA SER A 156 -2.97 -7.28 -17.69
C SER A 156 -2.06 -6.52 -16.75
N LEU A 157 -1.82 -7.08 -15.56
CA LEU A 157 -0.83 -6.57 -14.61
C LEU A 157 0.58 -6.56 -15.23
N LYS A 158 0.93 -7.59 -16.01
CA LYS A 158 2.23 -7.71 -16.69
C LYS A 158 2.47 -6.56 -17.66
N GLN A 159 1.43 -6.10 -18.38
CA GLN A 159 1.53 -4.94 -19.25
C GLN A 159 1.96 -3.68 -18.48
N VAL A 160 1.36 -3.45 -17.30
CA VAL A 160 1.69 -2.29 -16.45
C VAL A 160 3.11 -2.42 -15.92
N TYR A 161 3.47 -3.59 -15.40
CA TYR A 161 4.82 -3.88 -14.92
C TYR A 161 5.89 -3.63 -16.01
N ASP A 162 5.69 -4.16 -17.21
CA ASP A 162 6.64 -3.99 -18.32
C ASP A 162 6.74 -2.52 -18.76
N ALA A 163 5.63 -1.77 -18.74
CA ALA A 163 5.64 -0.35 -19.04
C ALA A 163 6.41 0.47 -17.99
N ILE A 164 6.22 0.19 -16.69
CA ILE A 164 6.97 0.83 -15.61
C ILE A 164 8.45 0.50 -15.73
N LEU A 165 8.80 -0.78 -15.94
CA LEU A 165 10.19 -1.21 -16.10
C LEU A 165 10.84 -0.53 -17.31
N PHE A 166 10.12 -0.41 -18.43
CA PHE A 166 10.59 0.33 -19.60
C PHE A 166 10.81 1.81 -19.28
N SER A 167 9.89 2.46 -18.56
CA SER A 167 10.04 3.86 -18.16
C SER A 167 11.27 4.07 -17.28
N MET A 168 11.52 3.18 -16.32
CA MET A 168 12.66 3.29 -15.41
C MET A 168 13.99 2.99 -16.11
N ASN A 169 14.00 2.03 -17.04
CA ASN A 169 15.16 1.74 -17.90
C ASN A 169 15.48 2.86 -18.91
N ASN A 170 14.69 3.93 -18.98
CA ASN A 170 14.93 5.10 -19.82
C ASN A 170 14.74 6.39 -19.03
N VAL A 171 14.96 6.34 -17.70
CA VAL A 171 14.70 7.47 -16.80
C VAL A 171 15.57 8.68 -17.12
N GLU A 172 16.78 8.48 -17.65
CA GLU A 172 17.70 9.55 -18.06
C GLU A 172 17.14 10.37 -19.22
N ILE A 173 16.56 9.71 -20.24
CA ILE A 173 15.90 10.40 -21.36
C ILE A 173 14.72 11.22 -20.83
N SER A 174 13.94 10.57 -19.98
CA SER A 174 12.80 11.15 -19.28
C SER A 174 13.15 12.40 -18.46
N ILE A 175 14.31 12.44 -17.81
CA ILE A 175 14.81 13.60 -17.07
C ILE A 175 15.26 14.68 -18.06
N CYS A 176 16.02 14.30 -19.10
CA CYS A 176 16.48 15.23 -20.14
C CYS A 176 15.33 15.94 -20.85
N GLU A 177 14.31 15.20 -21.28
CA GLU A 177 13.20 15.75 -22.07
C GLU A 177 12.20 16.54 -21.23
N ARG A 178 11.93 16.11 -19.98
CA ARG A 178 10.90 16.75 -19.14
C ARG A 178 11.42 17.90 -18.30
N LEU A 179 12.66 17.82 -17.84
CA LEU A 179 13.28 18.87 -17.02
C LEU A 179 14.23 19.76 -17.81
N GLY A 180 14.62 19.37 -19.03
CA GLY A 180 15.60 20.12 -19.83
C GLY A 180 17.05 19.93 -19.36
N HIS A 181 17.29 18.98 -18.46
CA HIS A 181 18.62 18.70 -17.91
C HIS A 181 19.50 17.96 -18.93
N ILE A 182 20.82 18.03 -18.76
CA ILE A 182 21.76 17.13 -19.41
C ILE A 182 22.03 15.97 -18.46
N THR A 183 21.45 14.81 -18.73
CA THR A 183 21.60 13.61 -17.90
C THR A 183 22.36 12.52 -18.67
N THR A 184 23.39 11.99 -18.04
CA THR A 184 24.19 10.87 -18.52
C THR A 184 24.04 9.69 -17.58
N ARG A 185 24.17 8.47 -18.11
CA ARG A 185 23.98 7.23 -17.37
C ARG A 185 25.05 6.21 -17.75
N ASP A 186 25.74 5.70 -16.74
CA ASP A 186 26.71 4.62 -16.85
C ASP A 186 26.09 3.34 -16.27
N ASP A 187 25.73 2.41 -17.14
CA ASP A 187 25.21 1.11 -16.74
C ASP A 187 26.34 0.18 -16.30
N TYR A 188 26.13 -0.53 -15.19
CA TYR A 188 27.08 -1.48 -14.64
C TYR A 188 26.61 -2.92 -14.84
N ASP A 189 27.56 -3.82 -15.11
CA ASP A 189 27.27 -5.24 -15.29
C ASP A 189 26.71 -5.85 -14.00
N CYS A 190 25.54 -6.47 -14.12
CA CYS A 190 24.90 -7.28 -13.10
C CYS A 190 24.76 -8.71 -13.63
N VAL A 191 25.04 -9.70 -12.77
CA VAL A 191 24.92 -11.13 -13.11
C VAL A 191 23.47 -11.56 -13.36
N ASP A 192 22.52 -10.82 -12.80
CA ASP A 192 21.09 -11.15 -12.82
C ASP A 192 20.31 -10.02 -13.51
N SER A 193 19.50 -10.35 -14.52
CA SER A 193 18.69 -9.39 -15.27
C SER A 193 17.58 -8.73 -14.44
N SER A 194 17.27 -9.27 -13.25
CA SER A 194 16.36 -8.68 -12.28
C SER A 194 16.98 -7.55 -11.46
N ILE A 195 18.31 -7.37 -11.52
CA ILE A 195 19.05 -6.35 -10.78
C ILE A 195 19.72 -5.43 -11.78
N TYR A 196 19.44 -4.14 -11.64
CA TYR A 196 20.06 -3.08 -12.40
C TYR A 196 20.88 -2.20 -11.46
N ASN A 197 22.05 -1.78 -11.91
CA ASN A 197 22.93 -0.88 -11.19
C ASN A 197 23.48 0.13 -12.18
N ALA A 198 23.32 1.42 -11.90
CA ALA A 198 23.87 2.46 -12.73
C ALA A 198 24.21 3.71 -11.95
N ARG A 199 25.11 4.48 -12.53
CA ARG A 199 25.44 5.83 -12.07
C ARG A 199 24.85 6.84 -13.04
N MET A 200 24.09 7.79 -12.53
CA MET A 200 23.52 8.88 -13.28
C MET A 200 24.08 10.20 -12.81
N ILE A 201 24.44 11.06 -13.76
CA ILE A 201 24.89 12.42 -13.51
C ILE A 201 23.96 13.34 -14.30
N SER A 202 23.25 14.23 -13.60
CA SER A 202 22.30 15.17 -14.19
C SER A 202 22.74 16.59 -13.91
N THR A 203 22.81 17.44 -14.94
CA THR A 203 23.12 18.86 -14.80
C THR A 203 21.93 19.69 -15.26
N ASP A 204 21.46 20.59 -14.40
CA ASP A 204 20.35 21.49 -14.70
C ASP A 204 20.77 22.69 -15.57
N ASP A 205 19.81 23.55 -15.91
CA ASP A 205 20.02 24.75 -16.72
C ASP A 205 20.85 25.84 -16.01
N MET A 206 20.91 25.77 -14.68
CA MET A 206 21.73 26.64 -13.82
C MET A 206 23.18 26.12 -13.68
N GLY A 207 23.48 24.94 -14.25
CA GLY A 207 24.80 24.32 -14.19
C GLY A 207 25.07 23.56 -12.88
N VAL A 208 24.04 23.33 -12.05
CA VAL A 208 24.15 22.50 -10.85
C VAL A 208 24.12 21.04 -11.27
N THR A 209 25.15 20.30 -10.87
CA THR A 209 25.28 18.87 -11.18
C THR A 209 24.91 18.02 -9.97
N THR A 210 23.97 17.10 -10.15
CA THR A 210 23.59 16.07 -9.18
C THR A 210 24.07 14.70 -9.65
N GLU A 211 24.45 13.85 -8.70
CA GLU A 211 24.90 12.48 -8.95
C GLU A 211 24.06 11.50 -8.13
N VAL A 212 23.63 10.41 -8.78
CA VAL A 212 22.96 9.29 -8.14
C VAL A 212 23.60 7.99 -8.60
N SER A 213 24.07 7.17 -7.67
CA SER A 213 24.29 5.74 -7.97
C SER A 213 23.06 4.97 -7.50
N GLY A 214 22.28 4.51 -8.46
CA GLY A 214 21.00 3.84 -8.24
C GLY A 214 21.10 2.35 -8.49
N ILE A 215 20.40 1.59 -7.66
CA ILE A 215 20.15 0.17 -7.85
C ILE A 215 18.65 -0.02 -7.99
N MET A 216 18.26 -0.89 -8.90
CA MET A 216 16.86 -1.26 -9.09
C MET A 216 16.72 -2.78 -9.04
N PHE A 217 15.87 -3.25 -8.13
CA PHE A 217 15.44 -4.64 -8.03
C PHE A 217 14.06 -4.75 -8.65
N SER A 218 13.90 -5.65 -9.63
CA SER A 218 12.65 -5.85 -10.34
C SER A 218 12.25 -7.32 -10.33
N ARG A 219 11.01 -7.64 -9.97
CA ARG A 219 10.49 -9.00 -10.11
C ARG A 219 8.99 -8.98 -10.35
N PHE A 220 8.55 -9.85 -11.25
CA PHE A 220 7.14 -10.15 -11.44
C PHE A 220 6.82 -11.46 -10.72
N PHE A 221 5.97 -11.38 -9.70
CA PHE A 221 5.47 -12.51 -8.95
C PHE A 221 4.17 -12.98 -9.59
N ASP A 222 4.23 -14.07 -10.33
CA ASP A 222 3.05 -14.68 -10.94
C ASP A 222 2.33 -15.59 -9.92
N SER A 223 1.20 -16.16 -10.32
CA SER A 223 0.33 -16.99 -9.47
C SER A 223 1.03 -18.22 -8.85
N ASP A 224 2.11 -18.67 -9.48
CA ASP A 224 2.94 -19.80 -9.03
C ASP A 224 4.01 -19.40 -8.00
N ASP A 225 4.37 -18.11 -7.93
CA ASP A 225 5.36 -17.57 -6.99
C ASP A 225 4.66 -16.87 -5.82
N ARG A 226 4.35 -17.65 -4.78
CA ARG A 226 3.69 -17.18 -3.56
C ARG A 226 4.65 -16.76 -2.46
N SER A 227 5.87 -16.37 -2.81
CA SER A 227 6.90 -16.00 -1.83
C SER A 227 6.51 -14.80 -0.96
N PHE A 228 5.73 -13.86 -1.50
CA PHE A 228 5.35 -12.62 -0.79
C PHE A 228 3.83 -12.37 -0.73
N SER A 229 3.06 -12.81 -1.73
CA SER A 229 1.63 -12.52 -1.87
C SER A 229 0.86 -13.73 -2.38
N ASP A 230 -0.39 -13.88 -1.94
CA ASP A 230 -1.32 -14.88 -2.49
C ASP A 230 -1.88 -14.48 -3.86
N ALA A 231 -1.77 -13.20 -4.25
CA ALA A 231 -2.18 -12.66 -5.53
C ALA A 231 -0.95 -12.22 -6.36
N PRO A 232 -1.00 -12.36 -7.70
CA PRO A 232 0.08 -11.88 -8.57
C PRO A 232 0.37 -10.41 -8.36
N CYS A 233 1.65 -10.05 -8.29
CA CYS A 233 2.09 -8.66 -8.13
C CYS A 233 3.39 -8.40 -8.90
N GLY A 234 3.57 -7.17 -9.37
CA GLY A 234 4.84 -6.71 -9.93
C GLY A 234 5.50 -5.77 -8.94
N MET A 235 6.77 -6.00 -8.61
CA MET A 235 7.53 -5.14 -7.71
C MET A 235 8.75 -4.56 -8.41
N LEU A 236 8.91 -3.26 -8.23
CA LEU A 236 10.09 -2.51 -8.61
C LEU A 236 10.54 -1.71 -7.39
N VAL A 237 11.75 -1.94 -6.92
CA VAL A 237 12.33 -1.22 -5.78
C VAL A 237 13.61 -0.56 -6.25
N ILE A 238 13.68 0.76 -6.10
CA ILE A 238 14.85 1.57 -6.44
C ILE A 238 15.45 2.08 -5.13
N ASP A 239 16.76 1.96 -4.98
CA ASP A 239 17.51 2.47 -3.84
C ASP A 239 18.84 3.08 -4.31
N SER A 240 19.47 3.89 -3.46
CA SER A 240 20.77 4.51 -3.73
C SER A 240 21.91 3.76 -3.05
N VAL A 241 23.09 3.75 -3.66
CA VAL A 241 24.31 3.27 -3.00
C VAL A 241 24.75 4.29 -1.96
N ASP A 242 25.03 3.85 -0.73
CA ASP A 242 25.51 4.74 0.33
C ASP A 242 27.02 4.88 0.32
N GLU A 243 27.73 3.78 0.07
CA GLU A 243 29.18 3.74 0.03
C GLU A 243 29.62 2.92 -1.18
N ASP A 244 30.32 3.54 -2.12
CA ASP A 244 30.88 2.86 -3.29
C ASP A 244 32.41 2.97 -3.27
N GLU A 245 33.10 1.84 -3.09
CA GLU A 245 34.57 1.82 -3.09
C GLU A 245 35.18 1.94 -4.49
N LEU A 246 34.42 1.62 -5.55
CA LEU A 246 34.86 1.76 -6.94
C LEU A 246 34.74 3.21 -7.41
N TYR A 247 33.66 3.88 -7.00
CA TYR A 247 33.38 5.29 -7.29
C TYR A 247 33.03 6.07 -6.01
N PRO A 248 34.02 6.42 -5.17
CA PRO A 248 33.75 7.08 -3.90
C PRO A 248 33.07 8.44 -4.08
N TYR A 249 31.99 8.67 -3.32
CA TYR A 249 31.37 9.98 -3.21
C TYR A 249 32.36 11.01 -2.68
N VAL A 250 32.42 12.17 -3.31
CA VAL A 250 33.28 13.28 -2.87
C VAL A 250 32.57 14.01 -1.72
N PRO A 251 33.16 14.12 -0.52
CA PRO A 251 32.49 14.70 0.66
C PRO A 251 32.16 16.20 0.59
N ALA A 252 32.60 16.91 -0.46
CA ALA A 252 32.59 18.37 -0.55
C ALA A 252 31.94 18.91 -1.84
N SER A 253 31.31 18.05 -2.62
CA SER A 253 30.57 18.42 -3.82
C SER A 253 29.08 18.35 -3.49
N GLU A 254 28.35 19.36 -3.94
CA GLU A 254 26.90 19.59 -3.77
C GLU A 254 26.05 18.52 -4.48
N TYR A 255 26.34 17.24 -4.26
CA TYR A 255 25.52 16.15 -4.76
C TYR A 255 24.41 15.90 -3.75
N ALA A 256 23.26 16.52 -3.97
CA ALA A 256 22.03 16.12 -3.32
C ALA A 256 21.78 14.64 -3.64
N LYS A 257 21.64 13.79 -2.61
CA LYS A 257 21.12 12.42 -2.78
C LYS A 257 19.70 12.55 -3.33
N MET A 258 19.54 12.39 -4.63
CA MET A 258 18.22 12.37 -5.24
C MET A 258 17.64 10.98 -5.07
N TYR A 259 16.71 10.83 -4.13
CA TYR A 259 15.84 9.66 -4.06
C TYR A 259 14.93 9.69 -5.29
N LEU A 260 15.29 8.92 -6.31
CA LEU A 260 14.44 8.69 -7.46
C LEU A 260 13.23 7.90 -7.01
N GLN A 261 12.15 8.61 -6.70
CA GLN A 261 10.84 7.99 -6.74
C GLN A 261 10.38 7.90 -8.19
N PRO A 262 9.80 6.76 -8.60
CA PRO A 262 9.01 6.68 -9.81
C PRO A 262 7.97 7.80 -9.81
N LEU A 263 8.13 8.76 -10.70
CA LEU A 263 6.95 9.40 -11.28
C LEU A 263 6.34 8.40 -12.28
N TYR A 264 5.02 8.47 -12.41
CA TYR A 264 4.09 7.78 -13.33
C TYR A 264 3.44 6.48 -12.82
#